data_AF-A0A1P9X374-F1
#
_entry.id   AF-A0A1P9X374-F1
#
_cell.length_a   1.000
_cell.length_b   1.000
_cell.length_c   1.000
_cell.angle_alpha   90.00
_cell.angle_beta   90.00
_cell.angle_gamma   90.00
#
_symmetry.space_group_name_H-M   'P 1'
#
loop_
_entity.id
_entity.type
_entity.pdbx_description
1 polymer ?
#
loop_
_entity_poly.entity_id
_entity_poly.type
_entity_poly.pdbx_seq_one_letter_code
_entity_poly.pdbx_strand_id
1 'polypeptide(L)'
;MRNGKVWLILVALLLVSASDLLAQCAMCRGTVESTVSNGRSIIASELNFGILYLLIVPYLIVATIGYLWYRNSKREHERRLEITGRVRRALSQM
;
A
#
# COMPACT_ATOMS: atom_id res chain seq x y z
N MET A 1 40.96 -16.37 2.45
CA MET A 1 41.02 -14.90 2.54
C MET A 1 40.21 -14.15 1.46
N ARG A 2 39.34 -14.82 0.67
CA ARG A 2 38.59 -14.18 -0.43
C ARG A 2 37.25 -13.59 0.02
N ASN A 3 36.67 -14.15 1.08
CA ASN A 3 35.31 -13.87 1.55
C ASN A 3 35.26 -12.62 2.44
N GLY A 4 36.32 -12.35 3.21
CA GLY A 4 36.41 -11.17 4.09
C GLY A 4 36.51 -9.85 3.32
N LYS A 5 37.15 -9.87 2.14
CA LYS A 5 37.19 -8.70 1.23
C LYS A 5 35.82 -8.40 0.65
N VAL A 6 35.05 -9.43 0.27
CA VAL A 6 33.68 -9.27 -0.23
C VAL A 6 32.76 -8.72 0.86
N TRP A 7 32.87 -9.22 2.09
CA TRP A 7 32.14 -8.67 3.24
C TRP A 7 32.49 -7.20 3.53
N LEU A 8 33.78 -6.84 3.47
CA LEU A 8 34.23 -5.46 3.61
C LEU A 8 33.67 -4.55 2.52
N ILE A 9 33.63 -5.03 1.27
CA ILE A 9 33.07 -4.28 0.14
C ILE A 9 31.56 -4.10 0.29
N LEU A 10 30.83 -5.15 0.73
CA LEU A 10 29.39 -5.09 0.96
C LEU A 10 29.03 -4.12 2.09
N VAL A 11 29.79 -4.13 3.19
CA VAL A 11 29.60 -3.20 4.32
C VAL A 11 29.91 -1.76 3.89
N ALA A 12 30.98 -1.55 3.12
CA ALA A 12 31.31 -0.23 2.59
C ALA A 12 30.24 0.30 1.62
N LEU A 13 29.68 -0.55 0.77
CA LEU A 13 28.61 -0.17 -0.16
C LEU A 13 27.29 0.19 0.56
N LEU A 14 26.99 -0.51 1.66
CA LEU A 14 25.83 -0.22 2.50
C LEU A 14 25.98 1.11 3.27
N LEU A 15 27.21 1.45 3.69
CA LEU A 15 27.50 2.72 4.36
C LEU A 15 27.46 3.92 3.41
N VAL A 16 27.84 3.74 2.14
CA VAL A 16 27.77 4.80 1.11
C VAL A 16 26.33 5.05 0.64
N SER A 17 25.47 4.03 0.64
CA SER A 17 24.05 4.19 0.28
C SER A 17 23.18 4.79 1.40
N ALA A 18 23.73 4.98 2.60
CA ALA A 18 23.02 5.58 3.72
C ALA A 18 23.05 7.12 3.73
N SER A 19 23.72 7.77 2.77
CA SER A 19 23.89 9.24 2.73
C SER A 19 22.63 10.02 2.38
N ASP A 20 21.55 9.37 1.96
CA ASP A 20 20.34 10.03 1.45
C ASP A 20 19.06 9.63 2.20
N LEU A 21 19.17 9.30 3.50
CA LEU A 21 17.98 9.12 4.35
C LEU A 21 17.29 10.46 4.73
N LEU A 22 17.87 11.61 4.37
CA LEU A 22 17.36 12.95 4.69
C LEU A 22 16.71 13.71 3.52
N ALA A 23 16.58 13.09 2.35
CA ALA A 23 15.85 13.70 1.24
C ALA A 23 15.23 12.63 0.34
N GLN A 24 14.07 12.08 0.74
CA GLN A 24 13.19 11.45 -0.23
C GLN A 24 12.78 12.48 -1.28
N CYS A 25 13.35 12.32 -2.47
CA CYS A 25 13.01 12.94 -3.75
C CYS A 25 13.15 14.48 -3.82
N ALA A 26 13.99 14.96 -4.74
CA ALA A 26 14.16 16.39 -5.07
C ALA A 26 12.84 17.13 -5.40
N MET A 27 11.80 16.39 -5.82
CA MET A 27 10.44 16.90 -6.05
C MET A 27 9.74 17.36 -4.76
N CYS A 28 9.95 16.65 -3.65
CA CYS A 28 9.32 16.98 -2.36
C CYS A 28 10.00 18.21 -1.74
N ARG A 29 11.32 18.33 -1.86
CA ARG A 29 12.09 19.45 -1.28
C ARG A 29 11.83 20.79 -1.99
N GLY A 30 11.80 20.81 -3.33
CA GLY A 30 11.58 22.05 -4.09
C GLY A 30 10.21 22.71 -3.85
N THR A 31 9.18 21.90 -3.61
CA THR A 31 7.82 22.38 -3.30
C THR A 31 7.74 22.98 -1.88
N VAL A 32 8.45 22.39 -0.92
CA VAL A 32 8.50 22.90 0.47
C VAL A 32 9.33 24.16 0.59
N GLU A 33 10.50 24.20 -0.04
CA GLU A 33 11.43 25.32 0.04
C GLU A 33 10.85 26.59 -0.60
N SER A 34 10.13 26.45 -1.72
CA SER A 34 9.38 27.55 -2.35
C SER A 34 8.22 28.06 -1.48
N THR A 35 7.58 27.18 -0.70
CA THR A 35 6.45 27.57 0.16
C THR A 35 6.92 28.26 1.45
N VAL A 36 8.05 27.82 2.01
CA VAL A 36 8.69 28.43 3.19
C VAL A 36 9.31 29.79 2.85
N SER A 37 9.97 29.92 1.69
CA SER A 37 10.54 31.18 1.20
C SER A 37 9.48 32.27 0.99
N ASN A 38 8.24 31.89 0.64
CA ASN A 38 7.09 32.79 0.51
C ASN A 38 6.35 33.09 1.85
N GLY A 39 6.93 32.72 3.01
CA GLY A 39 6.42 33.09 4.33
C GLY A 39 5.21 32.27 4.84
N ARG A 40 4.90 31.12 4.23
CA ARG A 40 3.76 30.26 4.61
C ARG A 40 4.22 28.97 5.31
N SER A 41 4.82 29.10 6.49
CA SER A 41 5.36 28.01 7.31
C SER A 41 4.32 27.01 7.85
N ILE A 42 3.03 27.35 7.85
CA ILE A 42 1.91 26.46 8.24
C ILE A 42 1.84 25.20 7.36
N ILE A 43 2.28 25.29 6.10
CA ILE A 43 2.18 24.22 5.11
C ILE A 43 3.22 23.10 5.35
N ALA A 44 4.29 23.37 6.12
CA ALA A 44 5.30 22.37 6.44
C ALA A 44 4.80 21.27 7.41
N SER A 45 3.87 21.60 8.31
CA SER A 45 3.25 20.62 9.24
C SER A 45 2.20 19.74 8.57
N GLU A 46 1.56 20.22 7.50
CA GLU A 46 0.58 19.45 6.71
C GLU A 46 1.19 18.45 5.73
N LEU A 47 2.50 18.57 5.42
CA LEU A 47 3.16 17.70 4.44
C LEU A 47 3.25 16.23 4.90
N ASN A 48 3.54 15.98 6.18
CA ASN A 48 3.53 14.63 6.73
C ASN A 48 2.13 14.00 6.70
N PHE A 49 1.10 14.84 6.85
CA PHE A 49 -0.30 14.40 6.73
C PHE A 49 -0.65 14.08 5.27
N GLY A 50 -0.14 14.86 4.31
CA GLY A 50 -0.30 14.61 2.87
C GLY A 50 0.35 13.30 2.42
N ILE A 51 1.56 12.98 2.90
CA ILE A 51 2.23 11.70 2.61
C ILE A 51 1.46 10.52 3.20
N LEU A 52 1.02 10.62 4.46
CA LEU A 52 0.19 9.60 5.10
C LEU A 52 -1.16 9.43 4.38
N TYR A 53 -1.78 10.53 3.94
CA TYR A 53 -3.03 10.49 3.20
C TYR A 53 -2.88 9.77 1.85
N LEU A 54 -1.86 10.14 1.06
CA LEU A 54 -1.58 9.50 -0.24
C LEU A 54 -1.21 8.02 -0.11
N LEU A 55 -0.57 7.62 0.99
CA LEU A 55 -0.27 6.22 1.27
C LEU A 55 -1.51 5.44 1.72
N ILE A 56 -2.36 5.99 2.59
CA ILE A 56 -3.49 5.25 3.19
C ILE A 56 -4.65 5.06 2.20
N VAL A 57 -4.95 6.06 1.39
CA VAL A 57 -6.09 6.05 0.45
C VAL A 57 -6.12 4.81 -0.48
N PRO A 58 -5.05 4.42 -1.18
CA PRO A 58 -5.10 3.25 -2.06
C PRO A 58 -5.39 1.95 -1.30
N TYR A 59 -4.89 1.77 -0.08
CA TYR A 59 -5.20 0.59 0.74
C TYR A 59 -6.66 0.57 1.18
N LEU A 60 -7.23 1.73 1.56
CA LEU A 60 -8.64 1.82 1.93
C LEU A 60 -9.58 1.51 0.76
N ILE A 61 -9.24 1.98 -0.44
CA ILE A 61 -10.01 1.69 -1.66
C ILE A 61 -10.01 0.19 -1.94
N VAL A 62 -8.83 -0.45 -1.93
CA VAL A 62 -8.70 -1.90 -2.17
C VAL A 62 -9.44 -2.70 -1.09
N ALA A 63 -9.30 -2.33 0.18
CA ALA A 63 -9.99 -2.99 1.28
C ALA A 63 -11.52 -2.89 1.15
N THR A 64 -12.03 -1.72 0.76
CA THR A 64 -13.47 -1.50 0.57
C THR A 64 -14.01 -2.34 -0.57
N ILE A 65 -13.34 -2.32 -1.73
CA ILE A 65 -13.74 -3.12 -2.90
C ILE A 65 -13.69 -4.62 -2.56
N GLY A 66 -12.60 -5.07 -1.93
CA GLY A 66 -12.42 -6.46 -1.51
C GLY A 66 -13.52 -6.92 -0.54
N TYR A 67 -13.87 -6.08 0.43
CA TYR A 67 -14.95 -6.36 1.38
C TYR A 67 -16.32 -6.47 0.70
N LEU A 68 -16.66 -5.52 -0.19
CA LEU A 68 -17.92 -5.55 -0.94
C LEU A 68 -18.00 -6.77 -1.85
N TRP A 69 -16.91 -7.09 -2.54
CA TRP A 69 -16.82 -8.27 -3.40
C TRP A 69 -17.00 -9.56 -2.60
N TYR A 70 -16.29 -9.70 -1.46
CA TYR A 70 -16.43 -10.87 -0.59
C TYR A 70 -17.86 -11.05 -0.08
N ARG A 71 -18.49 -9.96 0.38
CA ARG A 71 -19.88 -9.99 0.87
C ARG A 71 -20.86 -10.41 -0.22
N ASN A 72 -20.68 -9.92 -1.45
CA ASN A 72 -21.54 -10.29 -2.57
C ASN A 72 -21.31 -11.74 -3.03
N SER A 73 -20.04 -12.15 -3.13
CA SER A 73 -19.65 -13.50 -3.51
C SER A 73 -20.20 -14.56 -2.55
N LYS A 74 -20.14 -14.29 -1.23
CA LYS A 74 -20.71 -15.19 -0.21
C LYS A 74 -22.21 -15.39 -0.39
N ARG A 75 -22.98 -14.31 -0.61
CA ARG A 75 -24.44 -14.37 -0.84
C ARG A 75 -24.80 -15.14 -2.09
N GLU A 76 -24.02 -14.96 -3.16
CA GLU A 76 -24.22 -15.69 -4.41
C GLU A 76 -23.92 -17.19 -4.25
N HIS A 77 -22.88 -17.54 -3.50
CA HIS A 77 -22.56 -18.94 -3.19
C HIS A 77 -23.68 -19.62 -2.39
N GLU A 78 -24.20 -18.96 -1.36
CA GLU A 78 -25.35 -19.45 -0.57
C GLU A 78 -26.58 -19.70 -1.45
N ARG A 79 -26.91 -18.78 -2.36
CA ARG A 79 -28.02 -18.97 -3.33
C ARG A 79 -27.79 -20.14 -4.28
N ARG A 80 -26.55 -20.33 -4.77
CA ARG A 80 -26.21 -21.46 -5.65
C ARG A 80 -26.31 -22.80 -4.94
N LEU A 81 -25.91 -22.86 -3.67
CA LEU A 81 -26.07 -24.06 -2.84
C LEU A 81 -27.55 -24.38 -2.62
N GLU A 82 -28.38 -23.35 -2.37
CA GLU A 82 -29.82 -23.54 -2.23
C GLU A 82 -30.45 -24.09 -3.52
N ILE A 83 -30.13 -23.51 -4.68
CA ILE A 83 -30.63 -23.97 -5.98
C ILE A 83 -30.18 -25.41 -6.25
N THR A 84 -28.90 -25.71 -6.06
CA THR A 84 -28.35 -27.07 -6.24
C THR A 84 -29.02 -28.07 -5.31
N GLY A 85 -29.29 -27.69 -4.06
CA GLY A 85 -30.01 -28.52 -3.08
C GLY A 85 -31.48 -28.76 -3.47
N ARG A 86 -32.16 -27.78 -4.08
CA ARG A 86 -33.51 -27.98 -4.65
C ARG A 86 -33.49 -28.92 -5.85
N VAL A 87 -32.57 -28.71 -6.80
CA VAL A 87 -32.42 -29.55 -7.99
C VAL A 87 -32.10 -30.99 -7.60
N ARG A 88 -31.15 -31.21 -6.69
CA ARG A 88 -30.79 -32.56 -6.21
C ARG A 88 -31.97 -33.30 -5.59
N ARG A 89 -32.78 -32.61 -4.77
CA ARG A 89 -33.99 -33.20 -4.18
C ARG A 89 -35.02 -33.58 -5.24
N ALA A 90 -35.28 -32.69 -6.20
CA ALA A 90 -36.19 -33.00 -7.30
C ALA A 90 -35.70 -34.19 -8.15
N LEU A 91 -34.39 -34.28 -8.39
CA LEU A 91 -33.78 -35.38 -9.14
C LEU A 91 -33.84 -36.72 -8.39
N SER A 92 -33.76 -36.72 -7.05
CA SER A 92 -33.87 -37.93 -6.24
C SER A 92 -35.29 -38.48 -6.09
N GLN A 93 -36.30 -37.71 -6.49
CA GLN A 93 -37.72 -38.11 -6.44
C GLN A 93 -38.23 -38.71 -7.76
N MET A 94 -37.39 -38.72 -8.80
CA MET A 94 -37.62 -39.48 -10.05
C MET A 94 -36.88 -40.81 -9.97
#